data_AF-A0A9P0MAE0-F1
#
_entry.id   AF-A0A9P0MAE0-F1
#
_cell.length_a   1.000
_cell.length_b   1.000
_cell.length_c   1.000
_cell.angle_alpha   90.00
_cell.angle_beta   90.00
_cell.angle_gamma   90.00
#
_symmetry.space_group_name_H-M   'P 1'
#
loop_
_entity.id
_entity.type
_entity.pdbx_description
1 polymer ?
#
loop_
_entity_poly.entity_id
_entity_poly.type
_entity_poly.pdbx_seq_one_letter_code
_entity_poly.pdbx_strand_id
1 'polypeptide(L)'
;MKICLRYLGDTGYQQGIGQELAVSQATVTWTVDRAVNSIGAQSNEWIKFPTTNHELMEAKRIWQSMYKFPTAIGEIDCTHIGILKPNRHRDEYINRKGKPTLNVQATCDAREMFTSVDVSWPGSVHDSRIWRNSQTRSQVMNEANVVLLGDDGYDIEPCLMTPFRNPTPGAEINDNKLLKQERVIIERCFGKLKRRFAA
;
A
#
# COMPACT_ATOMS: atom_id res chain seq x y z
N MET A 1 5.92 25.76 -1.88
CA MET A 1 6.39 24.39 -2.21
C MET A 1 7.67 24.00 -1.47
N LYS A 2 8.73 24.84 -1.45
CA LYS A 2 10.01 24.56 -0.78
C LYS A 2 9.88 24.08 0.68
N ILE A 3 9.03 24.73 1.48
CA ILE A 3 8.77 24.33 2.89
C ILE A 3 8.25 22.88 2.98
N CYS A 4 7.24 22.53 2.16
CA CYS A 4 6.66 21.19 2.16
C CYS A 4 7.67 20.13 1.70
N LEU A 5 8.40 20.39 0.62
CA LEU A 5 9.44 19.49 0.13
C LEU A 5 10.57 19.29 1.15
N ARG A 6 10.96 20.36 1.86
CA ARG A 6 11.95 20.31 2.94
C ARG A 6 11.48 19.47 4.12
N TYR A 7 10.21 19.58 4.50
CA TYR A 7 9.61 18.81 5.59
C TYR A 7 9.44 17.32 5.25
N LEU A 8 8.98 17.02 4.02
CA LEU A 8 8.78 15.65 3.57
C LEU A 8 10.10 14.93 3.24
N GLY A 9 11.14 15.67 2.88
CA GLY A 9 12.43 15.10 2.47
C GLY A 9 13.39 14.78 3.61
N ASP A 10 13.21 15.42 4.76
CA ASP A 10 13.96 15.19 5.99
C ASP A 10 13.04 15.59 7.14
N THR A 11 12.61 14.59 7.93
CA THR A 11 11.58 14.68 8.97
C THR A 11 12.08 15.41 10.23
N GLY A 12 12.74 16.56 10.03
CA GLY A 12 13.06 17.50 11.09
C GLY A 12 11.81 18.12 11.70
N TYR A 13 11.95 18.63 12.91
CA TYR A 13 10.87 19.36 13.59
C TYR A 13 10.51 20.61 12.79
N GLN A 14 9.21 20.91 12.69
CA GLN A 14 8.71 22.09 11.99
C GLN A 14 9.33 23.41 12.51
N GLN A 15 9.74 23.43 13.79
CA GLN A 15 10.48 24.54 14.39
C GLN A 15 11.84 24.76 13.73
N GLY A 16 12.60 23.69 13.46
CA GLY A 16 13.90 23.77 12.78
C GLY A 16 13.77 24.29 11.36
N ILE A 17 12.74 23.84 10.62
CA ILE A 17 12.44 24.36 9.28
C ILE A 17 12.04 25.84 9.34
N GLY A 18 11.26 26.23 10.34
CA GLY A 18 10.90 27.63 10.56
C GLY A 18 12.14 28.52 10.76
N GLN A 19 13.09 28.06 11.57
CA GLN A 19 14.36 28.76 11.79
C GLN A 19 15.21 28.83 10.50
N GLU A 20 15.39 27.71 9.79
CA GLU A 20 16.17 27.62 8.54
C GLU A 20 15.62 28.56 7.47
N LEU A 21 14.29 28.65 7.36
CA LEU A 21 13.61 29.41 6.31
C LEU A 21 13.10 30.78 6.80
N ALA A 22 13.45 31.20 8.02
CA ALA A 22 13.04 32.46 8.64
C ALA A 22 11.51 32.69 8.64
N VAL A 23 10.74 31.67 8.98
CA VAL A 23 9.26 31.71 9.09
C VAL A 23 8.79 31.13 10.42
N SER A 24 7.58 31.49 10.84
CA SER A 24 6.97 30.90 12.04
C SER A 24 6.67 29.41 11.83
N GLN A 25 6.68 28.63 12.92
CA GLN A 25 6.26 27.22 12.86
C GLN A 25 4.81 27.07 12.37
N ALA A 26 3.93 28.02 12.69
CA ALA A 26 2.55 28.03 12.18
C ALA A 26 2.54 28.12 10.64
N THR A 27 3.35 29.00 10.05
CA THR A 27 3.50 29.11 8.59
C THR A 27 3.98 27.80 7.97
N VAL A 28 4.89 27.07 8.63
CA VAL A 28 5.34 25.75 8.18
C VAL A 28 4.17 24.78 8.13
N THR A 29 3.43 24.64 9.24
CA THR A 29 2.25 23.76 9.35
C THR A 29 1.22 24.04 8.26
N TRP A 30 0.79 25.30 8.12
CA TRP A 30 -0.20 25.69 7.11
C TRP A 30 0.28 25.41 5.68
N THR A 31 1.57 25.63 5.41
CA THR A 31 2.13 25.39 4.08
C THR A 31 2.21 23.89 3.77
N VAL A 32 2.62 23.07 4.73
CA VAL A 32 2.67 21.61 4.60
C VAL A 32 1.26 21.07 4.40
N ASP A 33 0.33 21.43 5.29
CA ASP A 33 -1.06 20.98 5.24
C ASP A 33 -1.71 21.31 3.90
N ARG A 34 -1.65 22.58 3.48
CA ARG A 34 -2.21 23.02 2.19
C ARG A 34 -1.59 22.26 1.02
N ALA A 35 -0.28 22.06 1.02
CA ALA A 35 0.39 21.36 -0.07
C ALA A 35 0.03 19.88 -0.12
N VAL A 36 0.05 19.17 1.03
CA VAL A 36 -0.30 17.76 1.13
C VAL A 36 -1.76 17.54 0.75
N ASN A 37 -2.68 18.37 1.24
CA ASN A 37 -4.10 18.29 0.89
C ASN A 37 -4.33 18.55 -0.61
N SER A 38 -3.59 19.48 -1.22
CA SER A 38 -3.69 19.74 -2.66
C SER A 38 -3.16 18.59 -3.52
N ILE A 39 -2.09 17.93 -3.07
CA ILE A 39 -1.53 16.74 -3.73
C ILE A 39 -2.49 15.55 -3.56
N GLY A 40 -2.99 15.35 -2.33
CA GLY A 40 -3.96 14.30 -2.01
C GLY A 40 -5.26 14.45 -2.80
N ALA A 41 -5.75 15.67 -3.02
CA ALA A 41 -6.93 15.91 -3.86
C ALA A 41 -6.76 15.45 -5.31
N GLN A 42 -5.52 15.31 -5.79
CA GLN A 42 -5.20 14.82 -7.14
C GLN A 42 -4.75 13.35 -7.14
N SER A 43 -4.70 12.67 -5.99
CA SER A 43 -4.18 11.29 -5.88
C SER A 43 -4.84 10.33 -6.86
N ASN A 44 -6.14 10.53 -7.10
CA ASN A 44 -6.95 9.72 -8.00
C ASN A 44 -6.53 9.83 -9.47
N GLU A 45 -5.68 10.81 -9.85
CA GLU A 45 -5.12 10.88 -11.19
C GLU A 45 -3.99 9.89 -11.43
N TRP A 46 -3.26 9.52 -10.38
CA TRP A 46 -2.07 8.67 -10.44
C TRP A 46 -2.28 7.29 -9.84
N ILE A 47 -3.11 7.17 -8.81
CA ILE A 47 -3.44 5.91 -8.13
C ILE A 47 -4.78 5.45 -8.67
N LYS A 48 -4.73 4.66 -9.76
CA LYS A 48 -5.91 4.12 -10.44
C LYS A 48 -5.82 2.60 -10.48
N PHE A 49 -6.83 1.95 -9.94
CA PHE A 49 -6.96 0.50 -10.05
C PHE A 49 -7.57 0.16 -11.42
N PRO A 50 -7.05 -0.84 -12.14
CA PRO A 50 -7.67 -1.26 -13.40
C PRO A 50 -9.07 -1.80 -13.11
N THR A 51 -10.10 -1.24 -13.76
CA THR A 51 -11.50 -1.61 -13.50
C THR A 51 -12.22 -2.10 -14.74
N THR A 52 -11.79 -1.64 -15.92
CA THR A 52 -12.35 -2.12 -17.17
C THR A 52 -11.64 -3.40 -17.62
N ASN A 53 -12.36 -4.26 -18.35
CA ASN A 53 -11.78 -5.45 -18.96
C ASN A 53 -10.52 -5.15 -19.78
N HIS A 54 -10.51 -4.04 -20.53
CA HIS A 54 -9.34 -3.63 -21.30
C HIS A 54 -8.13 -3.31 -20.40
N GLU A 55 -8.33 -2.55 -19.33
CA GLU A 55 -7.26 -2.21 -18.37
C GLU A 55 -6.74 -3.44 -17.63
N LEU A 56 -7.63 -4.35 -17.22
CA LEU A 56 -7.27 -5.60 -16.55
C LEU A 56 -6.42 -6.50 -17.46
N MET A 57 -6.82 -6.64 -18.73
CA MET A 57 -6.06 -7.43 -19.70
C MET A 57 -4.71 -6.80 -20.02
N GLU A 58 -4.63 -5.48 -20.10
CA GLU A 58 -3.34 -4.80 -20.28
C GLU A 58 -2.45 -4.94 -19.05
N ALA A 59 -2.99 -4.79 -17.83
CA ALA A 59 -2.25 -5.00 -16.59
C ALA A 59 -1.67 -6.43 -16.53
N LYS A 60 -2.48 -7.43 -16.90
CA LYS A 60 -2.06 -8.83 -17.02
C LYS A 60 -0.96 -9.01 -18.07
N ARG A 61 -1.11 -8.40 -19.26
CA ARG A 61 -0.11 -8.48 -20.33
C ARG A 61 1.23 -7.87 -19.90
N ILE A 62 1.19 -6.73 -19.23
CA ILE A 62 2.39 -6.07 -18.67
C ILE A 62 3.02 -6.98 -17.62
N TRP A 63 2.22 -7.57 -16.72
CA TRP A 63 2.73 -8.50 -15.71
C TRP A 63 3.48 -9.67 -16.35
N GLN A 64 2.84 -10.37 -17.30
CA GLN A 64 3.43 -11.50 -18.04
C GLN A 64 4.69 -11.12 -18.83
N SER A 65 4.84 -9.86 -19.22
CA SER A 65 6.06 -9.39 -19.92
C SER A 65 7.26 -9.20 -18.99
N MET A 66 7.01 -9.00 -17.69
CA MET A 66 8.05 -8.68 -16.69
C MET A 66 8.29 -9.84 -15.71
N TYR A 67 7.26 -10.63 -15.46
CA TYR A 67 7.20 -11.66 -14.43
C TYR A 67 6.52 -12.92 -14.97
N LYS A 68 6.42 -13.98 -14.17
CA LYS A 68 6.04 -15.33 -14.61
C LYS A 68 4.66 -15.77 -14.14
N PHE A 69 4.06 -15.13 -13.13
CA PHE A 69 2.74 -15.52 -12.64
C PHE A 69 1.68 -15.24 -13.72
N PRO A 70 0.96 -16.28 -14.21
CA PRO A 70 0.27 -16.21 -15.49
C PRO A 70 -0.97 -15.31 -15.48
N THR A 71 -1.62 -15.12 -14.34
CA THR A 71 -2.89 -14.39 -14.22
C THR A 71 -2.78 -13.15 -13.35
N ALA A 72 -1.60 -12.82 -12.88
CA ALA A 72 -1.42 -11.70 -11.98
C ALA A 72 -1.60 -10.36 -12.71
N ILE A 73 -2.24 -9.42 -12.02
CA ILE A 73 -2.39 -8.02 -12.47
C ILE A 73 -1.71 -7.03 -11.50
N GLY A 74 -1.29 -7.52 -10.35
CA GLY A 74 -0.75 -6.72 -9.26
C GLY A 74 -0.58 -7.54 -7.99
N GLU A 75 -0.06 -6.89 -6.98
CA GLU A 75 0.09 -7.46 -5.64
C GLU A 75 -0.69 -6.64 -4.64
N ILE A 76 -1.02 -7.27 -3.51
CA ILE A 76 -1.68 -6.65 -2.38
C ILE A 76 -0.93 -7.01 -1.10
N ASP A 77 -0.73 -5.99 -0.26
CA ASP A 77 -0.13 -6.17 1.05
C ASP A 77 -0.50 -4.95 1.91
N CYS A 78 -0.27 -5.09 3.21
CA CYS A 78 -0.51 -4.08 4.21
C CYS A 78 0.80 -3.54 4.77
N THR A 79 0.79 -2.27 5.14
CA THR A 79 1.89 -1.63 5.84
C THR A 79 1.39 -0.81 7.01
N HIS A 80 2.07 -0.93 8.15
CA HIS A 80 1.86 -0.02 9.26
C HIS A 80 2.57 1.31 9.02
N ILE A 81 1.82 2.41 9.15
CA ILE A 81 2.33 3.79 9.16
C ILE A 81 2.19 4.34 10.57
N GLY A 82 3.28 4.86 11.13
CA GLY A 82 3.30 5.42 12.49
C GLY A 82 2.38 6.63 12.62
N ILE A 83 1.60 6.68 13.70
CA ILE A 83 0.79 7.86 14.04
C ILE A 83 1.01 8.28 15.48
N LEU A 84 0.69 9.53 15.78
CA LEU A 84 0.47 9.94 17.17
C LEU A 84 -0.73 9.18 17.71
N LYS A 85 -0.59 8.58 18.90
CA LYS A 85 -1.66 7.82 19.54
C LYS A 85 -2.89 8.73 19.68
N PRO A 86 -4.05 8.39 19.06
CA PRO A 86 -5.23 9.23 19.14
C PRO A 86 -5.70 9.42 20.58
N ASN A 87 -6.54 10.43 20.83
CA ASN A 87 -7.12 10.65 22.17
C ASN A 87 -8.31 9.73 22.48
N ARG A 88 -9.04 9.30 21.45
CA ARG A 88 -10.20 8.40 21.54
C ARG A 88 -9.85 7.04 20.93
N HIS A 89 -10.49 5.95 21.39
CA HIS A 89 -10.31 4.60 20.81
C HIS A 89 -8.85 4.16 20.72
N ARG A 90 -8.08 4.55 21.73
CA ARG A 90 -6.62 4.53 21.75
C ARG A 90 -5.99 3.19 21.44
N ASP A 91 -6.62 2.13 21.92
CA ASP A 91 -6.07 0.77 21.85
C ASP A 91 -6.35 0.12 20.50
N GLU A 92 -7.33 0.62 19.73
CA GLU A 92 -7.63 0.13 18.38
C GLU A 92 -6.50 0.44 17.40
N TYR A 93 -5.72 1.49 17.65
CA TYR A 93 -4.59 1.88 16.79
C TYR A 93 -3.29 1.14 17.14
N ILE A 94 -3.28 0.34 18.20
CA ILE A 94 -2.09 -0.39 18.63
C ILE A 94 -1.94 -1.65 17.79
N ASN A 95 -0.84 -1.73 17.03
CA ASN A 95 -0.53 -2.93 16.27
C ASN A 95 -0.01 -4.07 17.16
N ARG A 96 0.21 -5.25 16.55
CA ARG A 96 0.79 -6.43 17.22
C ARG A 96 2.15 -6.20 17.91
N LYS A 97 2.85 -5.10 17.58
CA LYS A 97 4.14 -4.72 18.18
C LYS A 97 3.99 -3.65 19.28
N GLY A 98 2.77 -3.35 19.73
CA GLY A 98 2.52 -2.36 20.77
C GLY A 98 2.67 -0.90 20.31
N LYS A 99 2.73 -0.62 19.00
CA LYS A 99 2.93 0.74 18.46
C LYS A 99 1.64 1.31 17.89
N PRO A 100 1.33 2.61 18.12
CA PRO A 100 0.20 3.29 17.47
C PRO A 100 0.46 3.49 15.98
N THR A 101 -0.38 2.91 15.14
CA THR A 101 -0.24 2.93 13.68
C THR A 101 -1.62 2.96 12.99
N LEU A 102 -1.64 3.41 11.75
CA LEU A 102 -2.66 3.01 10.77
C LEU A 102 -2.17 1.76 10.06
N ASN A 103 -3.07 0.81 9.80
CA ASN A 103 -2.80 -0.30 8.90
C ASN A 103 -3.25 0.09 7.48
N VAL A 104 -2.30 0.34 6.59
CA VAL A 104 -2.57 0.82 5.23
C VAL A 104 -2.49 -0.34 4.27
N GLN A 105 -3.62 -0.69 3.65
CA GLN A 105 -3.64 -1.65 2.54
C GLN A 105 -3.32 -0.92 1.25
N ALA A 106 -2.48 -1.50 0.41
CA ALA A 106 -2.27 -0.99 -0.93
C ALA A 106 -2.16 -2.12 -1.94
N THR A 107 -2.46 -1.81 -3.19
CA THR A 107 -2.08 -2.64 -4.32
C THR A 107 -1.04 -1.94 -5.19
N CYS A 108 -0.22 -2.72 -5.89
CA CYS A 108 0.70 -2.17 -6.88
C CYS A 108 0.73 -2.98 -8.17
N ASP A 109 1.08 -2.32 -9.27
CA ASP A 109 1.25 -2.94 -10.57
C ASP A 109 2.67 -3.52 -10.77
N ALA A 110 2.88 -4.11 -11.94
CA ALA A 110 4.16 -4.67 -12.36
C ALA A 110 5.32 -3.66 -12.38
N ARG A 111 5.02 -2.35 -12.47
CA ARG A 111 5.98 -1.24 -12.56
C ARG A 111 6.30 -0.64 -11.20
N GLU A 112 5.90 -1.30 -10.11
CA GLU A 112 6.08 -0.82 -8.74
C GLU A 112 5.34 0.52 -8.48
N MET A 113 4.18 0.71 -9.11
CA MET A 113 3.31 1.86 -8.90
C MET A 113 2.09 1.45 -8.09
N PHE A 114 1.71 2.24 -7.08
CA PHE A 114 0.49 1.98 -6.31
C PHE A 114 -0.75 2.20 -7.20
N THR A 115 -1.66 1.23 -7.20
CA THR A 115 -2.90 1.24 -7.98
C THR A 115 -4.13 1.39 -7.10
N SER A 116 -4.06 1.02 -5.83
CA SER A 116 -5.04 1.39 -4.80
C SER A 116 -4.36 1.58 -3.46
N VAL A 117 -4.93 2.45 -2.61
CA VAL A 117 -4.47 2.68 -1.24
C VAL A 117 -5.67 2.94 -0.33
N ASP A 118 -5.77 2.22 0.78
CA ASP A 118 -6.76 2.45 1.84
C ASP A 118 -6.05 2.73 3.16
N VAL A 119 -6.26 3.94 3.68
CA VAL A 119 -5.64 4.47 4.92
C VAL A 119 -6.62 4.52 6.10
N SER A 120 -7.77 3.86 5.98
CA SER A 120 -8.90 4.05 6.91
C SER A 120 -8.87 3.16 8.15
N TRP A 121 -7.85 2.29 8.28
CA TRP A 121 -7.89 1.19 9.23
C TRP A 121 -6.95 1.39 10.43
N PRO A 122 -7.46 1.20 11.66
CA PRO A 122 -6.62 1.18 12.86
C PRO A 122 -5.58 0.06 12.82
N GLY A 123 -4.43 0.29 13.46
CA GLY A 123 -3.30 -0.65 13.50
C GLY A 123 -3.58 -2.04 14.10
N SER A 124 -4.65 -2.22 14.87
CA SER A 124 -5.06 -3.53 15.38
C SER A 124 -5.80 -4.40 14.36
N VAL A 125 -6.26 -3.83 13.25
CA VAL A 125 -7.09 -4.54 12.28
C VAL A 125 -6.24 -5.44 11.39
N HIS A 126 -6.64 -6.71 11.29
CA HIS A 126 -5.98 -7.71 10.43
C HIS A 126 -6.22 -7.46 8.94
N ASP A 127 -5.20 -7.80 8.14
CA ASP A 127 -5.16 -7.56 6.69
C ASP A 127 -6.33 -8.23 5.94
N SER A 128 -6.69 -9.46 6.32
CA SER A 128 -7.87 -10.16 5.79
C SER A 128 -9.19 -9.45 6.09
N ARG A 129 -9.32 -8.73 7.21
CA ARG A 129 -10.50 -7.92 7.50
C ARG A 129 -10.53 -6.67 6.62
N ILE A 130 -9.39 -6.05 6.37
CA ILE A 130 -9.29 -4.89 5.46
C ILE A 130 -9.68 -5.32 4.04
N TRP A 131 -9.10 -6.42 3.54
CA TRP A 131 -9.41 -6.96 2.21
C TRP A 131 -10.91 -7.21 2.00
N ARG A 132 -11.56 -7.89 2.96
CA ARG A 132 -13.01 -8.19 2.90
C ARG A 132 -13.90 -6.94 2.78
N ASN A 133 -13.43 -5.79 3.26
CA ASN A 133 -14.17 -4.53 3.23
C ASN A 133 -13.61 -3.56 2.18
N SER A 134 -12.67 -3.99 1.33
CA SER A 134 -12.02 -3.13 0.35
C SER A 134 -12.85 -2.99 -0.93
N GLN A 135 -12.87 -1.79 -1.50
CA GLN A 135 -13.46 -1.54 -2.82
C GLN A 135 -12.75 -2.34 -3.92
N THR A 136 -11.42 -2.50 -3.79
CA THR A 136 -10.61 -3.27 -4.73
C THR A 136 -11.08 -4.71 -4.86
N ARG A 137 -11.44 -5.36 -3.74
CA ARG A 137 -12.03 -6.72 -3.76
C ARG A 137 -13.30 -6.77 -4.57
N SER A 138 -14.22 -5.82 -4.37
CA SER A 138 -15.47 -5.76 -5.13
C SER A 138 -15.26 -5.56 -6.63
N GLN A 139 -14.19 -4.87 -7.02
CA GLN A 139 -13.85 -4.61 -8.42
C GLN A 139 -13.27 -5.84 -9.14
N VAL A 140 -12.52 -6.70 -8.43
CA VAL A 140 -11.82 -7.84 -9.05
C VAL A 140 -12.49 -9.20 -8.78
N MET A 141 -13.39 -9.29 -7.79
CA MET A 141 -13.99 -10.55 -7.34
C MET A 141 -14.73 -11.34 -8.43
N ASN A 142 -15.39 -10.64 -9.37
CA ASN A 142 -16.17 -11.28 -10.44
C ASN A 142 -15.38 -11.38 -11.76
N GLU A 143 -14.14 -10.92 -11.77
CA GLU A 143 -13.31 -10.91 -12.98
C GLU A 143 -12.62 -12.26 -13.14
N ALA A 144 -12.87 -12.91 -14.27
CA ALA A 144 -12.28 -14.21 -14.55
C ALA A 144 -10.83 -14.05 -15.01
N ASN A 145 -9.97 -15.01 -14.65
CA ASN A 145 -8.62 -15.15 -15.19
C ASN A 145 -7.67 -13.96 -14.86
N VAL A 146 -7.97 -13.22 -13.79
CA VAL A 146 -7.10 -12.19 -13.20
C VAL A 146 -7.03 -12.37 -11.69
N VAL A 147 -5.84 -12.19 -11.11
CA VAL A 147 -5.62 -12.32 -9.67
C VAL A 147 -4.70 -11.24 -9.14
N LEU A 148 -4.91 -10.83 -7.90
CA LEU A 148 -3.89 -10.18 -7.09
C LEU A 148 -3.06 -11.25 -6.37
N LEU A 149 -1.78 -10.96 -6.14
CA LEU A 149 -0.90 -11.79 -5.31
C LEU A 149 -0.84 -11.21 -3.89
N GLY A 150 -1.20 -12.01 -2.89
CA GLY A 150 -1.22 -11.62 -1.48
C GLY A 150 -0.36 -12.50 -0.59
N ASP A 151 -0.18 -12.07 0.65
CA ASP A 151 0.53 -12.82 1.68
C ASP A 151 -0.34 -13.91 2.34
N ASP A 152 0.25 -14.66 3.27
CA ASP A 152 -0.44 -15.73 4.00
C ASP A 152 -1.40 -15.21 5.09
N GLY A 153 -1.40 -13.89 5.34
CA GLY A 153 -2.35 -13.18 6.18
C GLY A 153 -3.73 -12.99 5.53
N TYR A 154 -3.84 -13.20 4.21
CA TYR A 154 -5.11 -13.25 3.49
C TYR A 154 -5.59 -14.70 3.29
N ASP A 155 -6.89 -14.84 3.08
CA ASP A 155 -7.49 -16.10 2.63
C ASP A 155 -7.46 -16.16 1.10
N ILE A 156 -7.32 -17.38 0.55
CA ILE A 156 -7.35 -17.59 -0.89
C ILE A 156 -8.76 -17.33 -1.45
N GLU A 157 -8.85 -16.58 -2.54
CA GLU A 157 -10.10 -16.26 -3.23
C GLU A 157 -9.90 -16.35 -4.76
N PRO A 158 -10.96 -16.46 -5.58
CA PRO A 158 -10.82 -16.50 -7.05
C PRO A 158 -10.02 -15.35 -7.65
N CYS A 159 -10.02 -14.20 -6.97
CA CYS A 159 -9.32 -12.99 -7.38
C CYS A 159 -8.06 -12.67 -6.54
N LEU A 160 -7.72 -13.52 -5.56
CA LEU A 160 -6.58 -13.32 -4.66
C LEU A 160 -5.85 -14.64 -4.41
N MET A 161 -4.63 -14.72 -4.94
CA MET A 161 -3.76 -15.87 -4.74
C MET A 161 -2.84 -15.65 -3.54
N THR A 162 -2.80 -16.61 -2.63
CA THR A 162 -1.94 -16.61 -1.44
C THR A 162 -1.15 -17.92 -1.37
N PRO A 163 -0.02 -17.97 -0.63
CA PRO A 163 0.74 -19.20 -0.49
C PRO A 163 -0.10 -20.36 0.07
N PHE A 164 0.11 -21.56 -0.46
CA PHE A 164 -0.36 -22.78 0.18
C PHE A 164 0.26 -22.90 1.56
N ARG A 165 -0.57 -22.95 2.62
CA ARG A 165 -0.10 -23.05 4.02
C ARG A 165 0.64 -24.36 4.30
N ASN A 166 0.20 -25.46 3.67
CA ASN A 166 0.80 -26.79 3.79
C ASN A 166 1.03 -27.36 2.38
N PRO A 167 2.06 -26.90 1.65
CA PRO A 167 2.27 -27.28 0.25
C PRO A 167 2.74 -28.73 0.14
N THR A 168 2.12 -29.47 -0.76
CA THR A 168 2.54 -30.79 -1.20
C THR A 168 3.81 -30.69 -2.08
N PRO A 169 4.72 -31.67 -2.01
CA PRO A 169 5.89 -31.70 -2.87
C PRO A 169 5.53 -31.66 -4.35
N GLY A 170 6.25 -30.82 -5.11
CA GLY A 170 6.03 -30.65 -6.55
C GLY A 170 5.45 -29.28 -6.87
N ALA A 171 4.23 -29.25 -7.42
CA ALA A 171 3.62 -28.05 -7.97
C ALA A 171 3.41 -26.95 -6.92
N GLU A 172 2.78 -27.26 -5.79
CA GLU A 172 2.44 -26.25 -4.77
C GLU A 172 3.68 -25.58 -4.13
N ILE A 173 4.77 -26.34 -3.95
CA ILE A 173 6.06 -25.76 -3.53
C ILE A 173 6.62 -24.82 -4.60
N ASN A 174 6.52 -25.17 -5.87
CA ASN A 174 7.00 -24.33 -6.97
C ASN A 174 6.13 -23.06 -7.11
N ASP A 175 4.82 -23.17 -6.93
CA ASP A 175 3.91 -22.03 -6.93
C ASP A 175 4.19 -21.09 -5.76
N ASN A 176 4.39 -21.62 -4.55
CA ASN A 176 4.79 -20.81 -3.39
C ASN A 176 6.14 -20.13 -3.61
N LYS A 177 7.11 -20.81 -4.24
CA LYS A 177 8.42 -20.21 -4.59
C LYS A 177 8.23 -19.06 -5.58
N LEU A 178 7.41 -19.26 -6.60
CA LEU A 178 7.14 -18.24 -7.60
C LEU A 178 6.43 -17.03 -6.97
N LEU A 179 5.37 -17.26 -6.21
CA LEU A 179 4.62 -16.23 -5.50
C LEU A 179 5.55 -15.43 -4.58
N LYS A 180 6.42 -16.10 -3.82
CA LYS A 180 7.40 -15.42 -2.95
C LYS A 180 8.41 -14.57 -3.72
N GLN A 181 8.82 -15.00 -4.92
CA GLN A 181 9.75 -14.23 -5.75
C GLN A 181 9.12 -12.95 -6.27
N GLU A 182 7.85 -13.03 -6.69
CA GLU A 182 7.14 -11.87 -7.24
C GLU A 182 6.73 -10.90 -6.14
N ARG A 183 6.26 -11.40 -4.98
CA ARG A 183 5.83 -10.58 -3.81
C ARG A 183 6.83 -9.54 -3.31
N VAL A 184 8.09 -9.66 -3.71
CA VAL A 184 9.11 -8.63 -3.47
C VAL A 184 8.75 -7.30 -4.16
N ILE A 185 7.85 -7.26 -5.14
CA ILE A 185 7.43 -6.03 -5.84
C ILE A 185 6.74 -5.07 -4.85
N ILE A 186 5.71 -5.50 -4.13
CA ILE A 186 5.01 -4.64 -3.17
C ILE A 186 5.86 -4.30 -1.95
N GLU A 187 6.70 -5.22 -1.49
CA GLU A 187 7.68 -4.94 -0.43
C GLU A 187 8.67 -3.84 -0.86
N ARG A 188 9.10 -3.84 -2.13
CA ARG A 188 9.93 -2.77 -2.70
C ARG A 188 9.17 -1.45 -2.81
N CYS A 189 7.89 -1.46 -3.21
CA CYS A 189 7.04 -0.27 -3.25
C CYS A 189 6.98 0.41 -1.87
N PHE A 190 6.61 -0.36 -0.83
CA PHE A 190 6.61 0.15 0.55
C PHE A 190 8.00 0.55 1.03
N GLY A 191 9.04 -0.21 0.67
CA GLY A 191 10.42 0.12 1.00
C GLY A 191 10.90 1.43 0.38
N LYS A 192 10.47 1.78 -0.83
CA LYS A 192 10.73 3.10 -1.46
C LYS A 192 10.00 4.21 -0.72
N LEU A 193 8.71 4.00 -0.42
CA LEU A 193 7.89 4.97 0.32
C LEU A 193 8.48 5.30 1.70
N LYS A 194 8.76 4.28 2.50
CA LYS A 194 9.27 4.45 3.88
C LYS A 194 10.67 5.04 3.92
N ARG A 195 11.55 4.68 2.98
CA ARG A 195 12.87 5.32 2.87
C ARG A 195 12.79 6.78 2.48
N ARG A 196 11.81 7.15 1.65
CA ARG A 196 11.68 8.53 1.15
C ARG A 196 11.08 9.49 2.17
N PHE A 197 10.08 9.03 2.94
CA PHE A 197 9.27 9.88 3.81
C PHE A 197 9.37 9.52 5.30
N ALA A 198 10.26 8.60 5.69
CA ALA A 198 10.49 8.16 7.06
C ALA A 198 9.20 7.75 7.82
N ALA A 199 8.36 6.95 7.16
CA ALA A 199 7.06 6.48 7.63
C ALA A 199 7.09 5.14 8.39
#